data_AF-A0A7J9FJE3-F1
#
_entry.id   AF-A0A7J9FJE3-F1
#
_cell.length_a   1.000
_cell.length_b   1.000
_cell.length_c   1.000
_cell.angle_alpha   90.00
_cell.angle_beta   90.00
_cell.angle_gamma   90.00
#
_symmetry.space_group_name_H-M   'P 1'
#
loop_
_entity.id
_entity.type
_entity.pdbx_description
1 polymer ?
#
loop_
_entity_poly.entity_id
_entity_poly.type
_entity_poly.pdbx_seq_one_letter_code
_entity_poly.pdbx_strand_id
1 'polypeptide(L)'
;MVRSLSPKVITLVEQESTTNTTPFLTKFIKTLEYYLAMFESIDETMPRHRREQINVEQHCLARDIVNVIACEGKERVEHHELFGLLKCYSKHYTLVEKDGAMLLGWKDQNLISASAWCCDG
;
A
#
# COMPACT_ATOMS: atom_id res chain seq x y z
N MET A 1 15.24 -9.95 16.10
CA MET A 1 14.03 -10.55 16.72
C MET A 1 13.33 -11.56 15.81
N VAL A 2 13.09 -11.29 14.51
CA VAL A 2 12.45 -12.28 13.63
C VAL A 2 13.40 -13.44 13.25
N ARG A 3 14.68 -13.16 12.97
CA ARG A 3 15.68 -14.19 12.64
C ARG A 3 15.89 -15.24 13.73
N SER A 4 15.78 -14.87 15.02
CA SER A 4 15.94 -15.81 16.14
C SER A 4 14.82 -16.84 16.23
N LEU A 5 13.71 -16.66 15.50
CA LEU A 5 12.64 -17.65 15.39
C LEU A 5 12.98 -18.78 14.40
N SER A 6 14.12 -18.68 13.69
CA SER A 6 14.56 -19.64 12.67
C SER A 6 13.48 -19.99 11.62
N PRO A 7 12.78 -18.99 11.04
CA PRO A 7 11.78 -19.27 10.01
C PRO A 7 12.47 -19.76 8.73
N LYS A 8 11.87 -20.77 8.07
CA LYS A 8 12.38 -21.26 6.78
C LYS A 8 12.21 -20.23 5.67
N VAL A 9 11.09 -19.53 5.67
CA VAL A 9 10.76 -18.47 4.72
C VAL A 9 10.04 -17.35 5.47
N ILE A 10 10.38 -16.11 5.16
CA ILE A 10 9.67 -14.91 5.59
C ILE A 10 9.06 -14.29 4.35
N THR A 11 7.76 -14.07 4.36
CA THR A 11 7.07 -13.26 3.35
C THR A 11 6.87 -11.85 3.89
N LEU A 12 7.34 -10.86 3.16
CA LEU A 12 7.19 -9.45 3.50
C LEU A 12 6.27 -8.81 2.46
N VAL A 13 5.22 -8.14 2.93
CA VAL A 13 4.31 -7.37 2.09
C VAL A 13 4.33 -5.94 2.58
N GLU A 14 4.74 -5.02 1.73
CA GLU A 14 4.95 -3.62 2.08
C GLU A 14 4.23 -2.70 1.09
N GLN A 15 3.81 -1.55 1.59
CA GLN A 15 3.30 -0.47 0.73
C GLN A 15 4.47 0.21 0.03
N GLU A 16 4.41 0.31 -1.28
CA GLU A 16 5.40 1.06 -2.07
C GLU A 16 5.14 2.57 -1.95
N SER A 17 5.56 3.15 -0.82
CA SER A 17 5.54 4.59 -0.58
C SER A 17 6.89 5.07 -0.05
N THR A 18 7.68 5.74 -0.88
CA THR A 18 9.00 6.27 -0.49
C THR A 18 8.85 7.57 0.30
N THR A 19 8.59 7.48 1.61
CA THR A 19 8.24 8.66 2.43
C THR A 19 9.13 8.92 3.65
N ASN A 20 10.11 8.07 3.96
CA ASN A 20 10.78 8.12 5.27
C ASN A 20 11.97 9.09 5.40
N THR A 21 12.44 9.69 4.30
CA THR A 21 13.60 10.63 4.30
C THR A 21 13.47 11.80 3.31
N THR A 22 12.30 11.98 2.68
CA THR A 22 12.07 13.02 1.68
C THR A 22 11.53 14.32 2.29
N PRO A 23 11.90 15.51 1.79
CA PRO A 23 11.31 16.79 2.19
C PRO A 23 9.77 16.78 2.09
N PHE A 24 9.09 17.53 2.97
CA PHE A 24 7.62 17.53 3.10
C PHE A 24 6.89 17.66 1.76
N LEU A 25 7.27 18.61 0.89
CA LEU A 25 6.59 18.81 -0.38
C LEU A 25 6.67 17.56 -1.29
N THR A 26 7.85 16.94 -1.36
CA THR A 26 8.04 15.69 -2.12
C THR A 26 7.24 14.55 -1.51
N LYS A 27 7.23 14.44 -0.18
CA LYS A 27 6.43 13.45 0.55
C LYS A 27 4.93 13.65 0.28
N PHE A 28 4.45 14.88 0.30
CA PHE A 28 3.06 15.24 0.02
C PHE A 28 2.65 14.87 -1.42
N ILE A 29 3.45 15.25 -2.42
CA ILE A 29 3.17 14.93 -3.83
C ILE A 29 3.12 13.42 -4.05
N LYS A 30 4.12 12.67 -3.57
CA LYS A 30 4.16 11.21 -3.68
C LYS A 30 2.99 10.53 -2.97
N THR A 31 2.60 11.05 -1.81
CA THR A 31 1.44 10.55 -1.07
C THR A 31 0.15 10.80 -1.85
N LEU A 32 -0.01 11.99 -2.42
CA LEU A 32 -1.16 12.33 -3.24
C LEU A 32 -1.27 11.43 -4.47
N GLU A 33 -0.16 11.22 -5.20
CA GLU A 33 -0.11 10.34 -6.37
C GLU A 33 -0.48 8.89 -6.00
N TYR A 34 0.07 8.37 -4.90
CA TYR A 34 -0.24 7.03 -4.40
C TYR A 34 -1.73 6.87 -4.09
N TYR A 35 -2.31 7.77 -3.28
CA TYR A 35 -3.72 7.64 -2.89
C TYR A 35 -4.65 7.92 -4.07
N LEU A 36 -4.30 8.84 -4.98
CA LEU A 36 -5.08 9.05 -6.20
C LEU A 36 -5.22 7.75 -7.00
N ALA A 37 -4.12 7.01 -7.20
CA ALA A 37 -4.16 5.70 -7.87
C ALA A 37 -5.05 4.69 -7.12
N MET A 38 -4.99 4.66 -5.78
CA MET A 38 -5.87 3.81 -4.97
C MET A 38 -7.35 4.18 -5.14
N PHE A 39 -7.71 5.46 -5.07
CA PHE A 39 -9.08 5.94 -5.25
C PHE A 39 -9.60 5.64 -6.67
N GLU A 40 -8.80 5.89 -7.71
CA GLU A 40 -9.15 5.53 -9.08
C GLU A 40 -9.43 4.02 -9.23
N SER A 41 -8.63 3.18 -8.57
CA SER A 41 -8.80 1.73 -8.61
C SER A 41 -10.10 1.27 -7.94
N ILE A 42 -10.48 1.92 -6.84
CA ILE A 42 -11.73 1.66 -6.13
C ILE A 42 -12.93 2.12 -6.97
N ASP A 43 -12.85 3.32 -7.56
CA ASP A 43 -13.91 3.87 -8.40
C ASP A 43 -14.21 3.03 -9.65
N GLU A 44 -13.19 2.43 -10.27
CA GLU A 44 -13.40 1.58 -11.45
C GLU A 44 -14.01 0.22 -11.07
N THR A 45 -13.76 -0.27 -9.86
CA THR A 45 -14.16 -1.62 -9.45
C THR A 45 -15.41 -1.67 -8.57
N MET A 46 -15.83 -0.52 -8.04
CA MET A 46 -17.06 -0.39 -7.26
C MET A 46 -17.92 0.77 -7.77
N PRO A 47 -19.21 0.55 -8.06
CA PRO A 47 -20.12 1.63 -8.42
C PRO A 47 -20.23 2.68 -7.29
N ARG A 48 -20.13 3.95 -7.67
CA ARG A 48 -20.31 5.09 -6.76
C ARG A 48 -21.65 5.01 -6.01
N HIS A 49 -21.66 5.44 -4.74
CA HIS A 49 -22.81 5.44 -3.80
C HIS A 49 -23.12 4.15 -3.03
N ARG A 50 -22.26 3.14 -3.02
CA ARG A 50 -22.36 2.08 -2.00
C ARG A 50 -21.76 2.53 -0.67
N ARG A 51 -22.46 2.20 0.43
CA ARG A 51 -21.98 2.42 1.79
C ARG A 51 -20.61 1.76 2.04
N GLU A 52 -20.33 0.68 1.32
CA GLU A 52 -19.05 -0.04 1.31
C GLU A 52 -17.89 0.83 0.81
N GLN A 53 -18.06 1.58 -0.29
CA GLN A 53 -17.04 2.49 -0.81
C GLN A 53 -16.77 3.64 0.18
N ILE A 54 -17.83 4.31 0.65
CA ILE A 54 -17.72 5.42 1.61
C ILE A 54 -17.00 4.96 2.88
N ASN A 55 -17.28 3.74 3.35
CA ASN A 55 -16.63 3.18 4.52
C ASN A 55 -15.12 2.97 4.29
N VAL A 56 -14.72 2.40 3.15
CA VAL A 56 -13.29 2.20 2.82
C VAL A 56 -12.57 3.53 2.69
N GLU A 57 -13.13 4.48 1.96
CA GLU A 57 -12.53 5.79 1.72
C GLU A 57 -12.37 6.61 3.02
N GLN A 58 -13.43 6.67 3.84
CA GLN A 58 -13.42 7.50 5.05
C GLN A 58 -12.76 6.84 6.26
N HIS A 59 -12.90 5.53 6.44
CA HIS A 59 -12.49 4.87 7.69
C HIS A 59 -11.14 4.17 7.56
N CYS A 60 -10.75 3.74 6.35
CA CYS A 60 -9.46 3.09 6.10
C CYS A 60 -8.46 4.09 5.50
N LEU A 61 -8.79 4.71 4.35
CA LEU A 61 -7.81 5.53 3.62
C LEU A 61 -7.58 6.92 4.21
N ALA A 62 -8.62 7.62 4.65
CA ALA A 62 -8.47 8.99 5.16
C ALA A 62 -7.58 9.06 6.40
N ARG A 63 -7.64 8.04 7.27
CA ARG A 63 -6.83 7.96 8.49
C ARG A 63 -5.35 7.70 8.17
N ASP A 64 -5.06 6.86 7.17
CA ASP A 64 -3.70 6.64 6.72
C ASP A 64 -3.11 7.86 6.00
N ILE A 65 -3.90 8.59 5.22
CA ILE A 65 -3.49 9.87 4.59
C ILE A 65 -3.08 10.89 5.65
N VAL A 66 -3.91 11.08 6.69
CA VAL A 66 -3.60 12.00 7.79
C VAL A 66 -2.34 11.55 8.53
N ASN A 67 -2.21 10.25 8.84
CA ASN A 67 -1.02 9.73 9.53
C ASN A 67 0.27 9.82 8.69
N VAL A 68 0.17 9.72 7.35
CA VAL A 68 1.33 9.89 6.45
C VAL A 68 1.72 11.37 6.33
N ILE A 69 0.75 12.28 6.20
CA ILE A 69 1.02 13.70 5.92
C ILE A 69 1.28 14.51 7.20
N ALA A 70 0.51 14.28 8.26
CA ALA A 70 0.48 15.13 9.45
C ALA A 70 1.32 14.61 10.62
N CYS A 71 1.60 13.30 10.69
CA CYS A 71 2.37 12.71 11.78
C CYS A 71 3.83 12.45 11.38
N GLU A 72 4.76 12.89 12.22
CA GLU A 72 6.21 12.65 12.07
C GLU A 72 6.76 11.88 13.29
N GLY A 73 7.82 11.08 13.11
CA GLY A 73 8.50 10.40 14.21
C GLY A 73 7.65 9.36 14.94
N LYS A 74 7.71 9.35 16.28
CA LYS A 74 7.09 8.32 17.14
C LYS A 74 5.56 8.43 17.26
N GLU A 75 4.96 9.50 16.75
CA GLU A 75 3.50 9.69 16.79
C GLU A 75 2.78 9.00 15.62
N ARG A 76 3.53 8.45 14.65
CA ARG A 76 2.96 7.74 13.51
C ARG A 76 2.46 6.35 13.92
N VAL A 77 1.16 6.13 13.78
CA VAL A 77 0.50 4.83 14.00
C VAL A 77 -0.11 4.38 12.67
N GLU A 78 0.47 3.37 12.02
CA GLU A 78 -0.13 2.75 10.83
C GLU A 78 -1.16 1.69 11.26
N HIS A 79 -2.36 1.68 10.67
CA HIS A 79 -3.41 0.72 10.99
C HIS A 79 -3.86 0.01 9.71
N HIS A 80 -3.24 -1.12 9.40
CA HIS A 80 -3.49 -1.83 8.15
C HIS A 80 -4.75 -2.69 8.24
N GLU A 81 -5.77 -2.37 7.46
CA GLU A 81 -6.87 -3.28 7.17
C GLU A 81 -6.77 -3.79 5.74
N LEU A 82 -6.36 -5.05 5.60
CA LEU A 82 -6.31 -5.76 4.32
C LEU A 82 -7.73 -6.21 3.95
N PHE A 83 -8.50 -5.34 3.29
CA PHE A 83 -9.79 -5.75 2.71
C PHE A 83 -9.58 -6.47 1.38
N GLY A 84 -10.01 -7.73 1.33
CA GLY A 84 -9.94 -8.63 0.18
C GLY A 84 -10.83 -8.20 -0.98
N LEU A 85 -10.37 -7.21 -1.74
CA LEU A 85 -11.05 -6.68 -2.93
C LEU A 85 -10.62 -7.37 -4.24
N LEU A 86 -9.66 -8.31 -4.20
CA LEU A 86 -9.18 -9.06 -5.38
C LEU A 86 -10.16 -10.14 -5.85
N LYS A 87 -11.34 -9.73 -6.31
CA LYS A 87 -12.13 -10.54 -7.24
C LYS A 87 -12.66 -9.69 -8.40
N CYS A 88 -12.11 -10.00 -9.58
CA CYS A 88 -12.49 -9.55 -10.93
C CYS A 88 -11.83 -8.24 -11.36
N TYR A 89 -10.52 -8.23 -11.60
CA TYR A 89 -9.82 -6.97 -11.83
C TYR A 89 -9.66 -6.54 -13.29
N SER A 90 -10.00 -5.26 -13.45
CA SER A 90 -9.70 -4.33 -14.53
C SER A 90 -8.31 -4.53 -15.13
N LYS A 91 -8.20 -4.24 -16.43
CA LYS A 91 -6.95 -4.23 -17.21
C LYS A 91 -5.90 -3.22 -16.73
N HIS A 92 -6.26 -2.33 -15.80
CA HIS A 92 -5.35 -1.30 -15.28
C HIS A 92 -4.52 -1.76 -14.08
N TYR A 93 -4.80 -2.94 -13.50
CA TYR A 93 -3.85 -3.54 -12.57
C TYR A 93 -2.64 -4.09 -13.31
N THR A 94 -1.46 -3.78 -12.79
CA THR A 94 -0.18 -4.23 -13.31
C THR A 94 0.51 -5.11 -12.29
N LEU A 95 1.28 -6.09 -12.78
CA LEU A 95 2.10 -6.97 -11.95
C LEU A 95 3.49 -7.03 -12.56
N VAL A 96 4.50 -6.62 -11.79
CA VAL A 96 5.89 -6.54 -12.25
C VAL A 96 6.78 -7.33 -11.30
N GLU A 97 7.66 -8.16 -11.84
CA GLU A 97 8.73 -8.78 -11.06
C GLU A 97 9.98 -7.90 -11.14
N LYS A 98 10.55 -7.55 -9.99
CA LYS A 98 11.77 -6.75 -9.89
C LYS A 98 12.57 -7.17 -8.68
N ASP A 99 13.85 -7.48 -8.88
CA ASP A 99 14.81 -7.81 -7.82
C ASP A 99 14.33 -8.92 -6.87
N GLY A 100 13.57 -9.89 -7.39
CA GLY A 100 12.99 -11.00 -6.61
C GLY A 100 11.73 -10.65 -5.81
N ALA A 101 11.19 -9.43 -5.97
CA ALA A 101 9.91 -9.02 -5.43
C ALA A 101 8.85 -8.90 -6.53
N MET A 102 7.60 -9.21 -6.18
CA MET A 102 6.43 -8.95 -7.00
C MET A 102 5.82 -7.60 -6.61
N LEU A 103 5.64 -6.72 -7.59
CA LEU A 103 5.07 -5.39 -7.44
C LEU A 103 3.67 -5.39 -8.05
N LEU A 104 2.65 -5.21 -7.21
CA LEU A 104 1.28 -4.94 -7.65
C LEU A 104 1.11 -3.44 -7.83
N GLY A 105 0.69 -3.03 -9.01
CA GLY A 105 0.49 -1.64 -9.38
C GLY A 105 -0.87 -1.33 -9.98
N TRP A 106 -1.15 -0.05 -10.12
CA TRP A 106 -2.27 0.53 -10.86
C TRP A 106 -1.72 1.48 -11.92
N LYS A 107 -1.98 1.18 -13.20
CA LYS A 107 -1.33 1.83 -14.35
C LYS A 107 0.19 1.79 -14.16
N ASP A 108 0.85 2.95 -14.13
CA ASP A 108 2.30 3.08 -14.01
C ASP A 108 2.78 3.24 -12.55
N GLN A 109 1.87 3.16 -11.56
CA GLN A 109 2.18 3.37 -10.14
C GLN A 109 2.21 2.04 -9.38
N ASN A 110 3.35 1.71 -8.77
CA ASN A 110 3.45 0.58 -7.84
C ASN A 110 2.74 0.91 -6.52
N LEU A 111 1.98 -0.04 -5.99
CA LEU A 111 1.18 0.13 -4.77
C LEU A 111 1.68 -0.77 -3.64
N ILE A 112 1.91 -2.05 -3.93
CA ILE A 112 2.30 -3.06 -2.95
C ILE A 112 3.47 -3.87 -3.50
N SER A 113 4.49 -4.11 -2.69
CA SER A 113 5.52 -5.10 -2.95
C SER A 113 5.32 -6.34 -2.08
N ALA A 114 5.57 -7.51 -2.66
CA ALA A 114 5.60 -8.79 -1.97
C ALA A 114 6.93 -9.48 -2.27
N SER A 115 7.66 -9.86 -1.23
CA SER A 115 8.95 -10.55 -1.36
C SER A 115 9.05 -11.73 -0.40
N ALA A 116 9.88 -12.70 -0.75
CA ALA A 116 10.15 -13.87 0.08
C ALA A 116 11.64 -13.98 0.38
N TRP A 117 11.97 -14.22 1.65
CA TRP A 117 13.33 -14.25 2.15
C TRP A 117 13.58 -15.56 2.90
N CYS A 118 14.66 -16.26 2.56
CA CYS A 118 15.16 -17.37 3.36
C CYS A 118 16.12 -16.82 4.42
N CYS A 119 16.04 -17.35 5.63
CA CYS A 119 17.10 -17.15 6.62
C CYS A 119 18.12 -18.26 6.44
N ASP A 120 19.13 -18.03 5.61
CA ASP A 120 20.29 -18.91 5.58
C ASP A 120 21.05 -18.74 6.90
N GLY A 121 21.35 -19.87 7.55
CA GLY A 121 21.96 -19.94 8.89
C GLY A 121 23.43 -19.56 8.91
#